data_AF-A0A6N7L438-F1
#
_entry.id   AF-A0A6N7L438-F1
#
_cell.length_a   1.000
_cell.length_b   1.000
_cell.length_c   1.000
_cell.angle_alpha   90.00
_cell.angle_beta   90.00
_cell.angle_gamma   90.00
#
_symmetry.space_group_name_H-M   'P 1'
#
loop_
_entity.id
_entity.type
_entity.pdbx_description
1 polymer ?
#
loop_
_entity_poly.entity_id
_entity_poly.type
_entity_poly.pdbx_seq_one_letter_code
_entity_poly.pdbx_strand_id
1 'polypeptide(L)'
;MTTHDTVGTGQQGYAQDAVTGRFYENPEFATAINSGTVEYELPHRGEITQVVSTDLGPFGRTSVLGVLRETWFGDQSNQWIVFPNLQAALAWSRSTVAQWLREHNGTYSNQHFAVWHGTTWWSVEIDRYRQRYTVVVGLAPGVMVECYDSKAEMPDAHEPRALTEARGWARVVELLPVGREDWPWGMANEHDQVLAAVEALTAEREEQAAAEQERKAAAAAAAIAAARPTRWWARLWAWITAARTA
;
A
#
# COMPACT_ATOMS: atom_id res chain seq x y z
N MET A 1 -13.17 -39.04 -30.81
CA MET A 1 -13.68 -38.56 -29.52
C MET A 1 -12.45 -38.42 -28.62
N THR A 2 -11.86 -37.23 -28.65
CA THR A 2 -10.53 -36.96 -28.12
C THR A 2 -10.73 -36.34 -26.74
N THR A 3 -10.34 -37.07 -25.69
CA THR A 3 -10.31 -36.60 -24.31
C THR A 3 -9.24 -35.53 -24.19
N HIS A 4 -9.65 -34.30 -23.91
CA HIS A 4 -8.75 -33.25 -23.45
C HIS A 4 -8.38 -33.55 -22.00
N ASP A 5 -7.14 -33.97 -21.78
CA ASP A 5 -6.47 -33.89 -20.49
C ASP A 5 -6.27 -32.40 -20.17
N THR A 6 -7.13 -31.87 -19.30
CA THR A 6 -6.92 -30.54 -18.71
C THR A 6 -5.83 -30.70 -17.65
N VAL A 7 -4.65 -30.16 -17.94
CA VAL A 7 -3.55 -29.98 -16.99
C VAL A 7 -4.11 -29.29 -15.75
N GLY A 8 -4.14 -30.01 -14.62
CA GLY A 8 -4.64 -29.51 -13.34
C GLY A 8 -3.84 -28.29 -12.89
N THR A 9 -4.51 -27.15 -12.80
CA THR A 9 -4.00 -25.93 -12.19
C THR A 9 -3.75 -26.19 -10.70
N GLY A 10 -2.66 -25.64 -10.16
CA GLY A 10 -2.09 -25.99 -8.84
C GLY A 10 -3.00 -25.82 -7.62
N GLN A 11 -4.22 -25.27 -7.78
CA GLN A 11 -5.27 -25.26 -6.76
C GLN A 11 -5.81 -26.66 -6.42
N GLN A 12 -5.90 -27.56 -7.41
CA GLN A 12 -6.52 -28.88 -7.19
C GLN A 12 -5.67 -29.79 -6.30
N GLY A 13 -4.34 -29.66 -6.32
CA GLY A 13 -3.45 -30.54 -5.55
C GLY A 13 -3.56 -30.40 -4.03
N TYR A 14 -3.90 -29.21 -3.52
CA TYR A 14 -4.07 -28.98 -2.07
C TYR A 14 -5.51 -29.18 -1.59
N ALA A 15 -6.49 -29.11 -2.50
CA ALA A 15 -7.91 -29.11 -2.16
C ALA A 15 -8.63 -30.46 -2.39
N GLN A 16 -8.01 -31.41 -3.10
CA GLN A 16 -8.70 -32.66 -3.51
C GLN A 16 -9.25 -33.49 -2.33
N ASP A 17 -8.64 -33.40 -1.14
CA ASP A 17 -9.09 -34.05 0.09
C ASP A 17 -9.43 -33.06 1.22
N ALA A 18 -9.42 -31.75 0.94
CA ALA A 18 -9.65 -30.74 1.97
C ALA A 18 -11.15 -30.60 2.28
N VAL A 19 -11.50 -30.49 3.56
CA VAL A 19 -12.86 -30.16 3.96
C VAL A 19 -13.10 -28.68 3.61
N THR A 20 -14.03 -28.42 2.70
CA THR A 20 -14.40 -27.08 2.24
C THR A 20 -15.88 -26.82 2.39
N GLY A 21 -16.29 -25.55 2.43
CA GLY A 21 -17.70 -25.21 2.36
C GLY A 21 -17.93 -23.72 2.11
N ARG A 22 -19.21 -23.35 2.08
CA ARG A 22 -19.67 -21.96 1.95
C ARG A 22 -20.36 -21.51 3.22
N PHE A 23 -20.32 -20.22 3.50
CA PHE A 23 -20.90 -19.66 4.73
C PHE A 23 -22.41 -19.90 4.85
N TYR A 24 -23.17 -19.77 3.75
CA TYR A 24 -24.62 -20.00 3.78
C TYR A 24 -25.01 -21.48 3.95
N GLU A 25 -24.12 -22.41 3.62
CA GLU A 25 -24.36 -23.85 3.74
C GLU A 25 -24.07 -24.34 5.15
N ASN A 26 -23.20 -23.63 5.88
CA ASN A 26 -22.81 -23.98 7.24
C ASN A 26 -22.74 -22.72 8.14
N PRO A 27 -23.89 -22.28 8.69
CA PRO A 27 -23.97 -21.08 9.53
C PRO A 27 -23.15 -21.16 10.84
N GLU A 28 -22.93 -22.36 11.36
CA GLU A 28 -22.10 -22.58 12.55
C GLU A 28 -20.64 -22.26 12.24
N PHE A 29 -20.11 -22.76 11.12
CA PHE A 29 -18.78 -22.39 10.62
C PHE A 29 -18.69 -20.90 10.29
N ALA A 30 -19.70 -20.33 9.63
CA ALA A 30 -19.72 -18.90 9.36
C ALA A 30 -19.62 -18.07 10.64
N THR A 31 -20.37 -18.44 11.68
CA THR A 31 -20.32 -17.78 13.00
C THR A 31 -18.95 -17.91 13.63
N ALA A 32 -18.40 -19.13 13.67
CA ALA A 32 -17.11 -19.43 14.28
C ALA A 32 -15.92 -18.81 13.54
N ILE A 33 -16.02 -18.63 12.22
CA ILE A 33 -15.03 -17.90 11.41
C ILE A 33 -15.15 -16.39 11.68
N ASN A 34 -16.38 -15.86 11.73
CA ASN A 34 -16.61 -14.43 11.98
C ASN A 34 -16.24 -14.00 13.42
N SER A 35 -16.27 -14.92 14.39
CA SER A 35 -15.80 -14.68 15.77
C SER A 35 -14.37 -15.19 16.04
N GLY A 36 -13.75 -15.85 15.06
CA GLY A 36 -12.41 -16.43 15.18
C GLY A 36 -11.31 -15.38 15.17
N THR A 37 -10.08 -15.82 15.44
CA THR A 37 -8.90 -14.95 15.38
C THR A 37 -8.35 -14.93 13.96
N VAL A 38 -8.27 -13.76 13.34
CA VAL A 38 -7.63 -13.58 12.03
C VAL A 38 -6.10 -13.57 12.24
N GLU A 39 -5.45 -14.64 11.83
CA GLU A 39 -4.00 -14.82 11.93
C GLU A 39 -3.25 -14.11 10.79
N TYR A 40 -3.91 -14.01 9.64
CA TYR A 40 -3.33 -13.46 8.42
C TYR A 40 -4.42 -12.98 7.48
N GLU A 41 -4.17 -11.89 6.79
CA GLU A 41 -5.09 -11.31 5.82
C GLU A 41 -4.33 -10.76 4.62
N LEU A 42 -4.78 -11.08 3.42
CA LEU A 42 -4.31 -10.50 2.17
C LEU A 42 -5.49 -10.01 1.33
N PRO A 43 -5.59 -8.70 1.09
CA PRO A 43 -6.56 -8.15 0.15
C PRO A 43 -6.03 -8.23 -1.30
N HIS A 44 -6.93 -8.52 -2.25
CA HIS A 44 -6.69 -8.44 -3.68
C HIS A 44 -7.99 -8.01 -4.36
N ARG A 45 -8.02 -6.89 -5.10
CA ARG A 45 -9.16 -6.42 -5.94
C ARG A 45 -10.59 -6.44 -5.37
N GLY A 46 -10.74 -6.47 -4.05
CA GLY A 46 -12.06 -6.57 -3.38
C GLY A 46 -12.42 -7.99 -2.97
N GLU A 47 -11.58 -8.97 -3.29
CA GLU A 47 -11.45 -10.21 -2.57
C GLU A 47 -10.49 -10.06 -1.38
N ILE A 48 -10.69 -10.86 -0.35
CA ILE A 48 -9.79 -10.97 0.79
C ILE A 48 -9.56 -12.46 1.06
N THR A 49 -8.32 -12.90 1.04
CA THR A 49 -7.96 -14.20 1.62
C THR A 49 -7.58 -13.98 3.08
N GLN A 50 -8.17 -14.75 3.98
CA GLN A 50 -7.81 -14.74 5.40
C GLN A 50 -7.40 -16.13 5.85
N VAL A 51 -6.58 -16.18 6.89
CA VAL A 51 -6.36 -17.37 7.70
C VAL A 51 -6.93 -17.10 9.08
N VAL A 52 -7.86 -17.94 9.50
CA VAL A 52 -8.61 -17.78 10.73
C VAL A 52 -8.42 -19.00 11.62
N SER A 53 -8.00 -18.78 12.87
CA SER A 53 -8.01 -19.79 13.92
C SER A 53 -9.33 -19.73 14.67
N THR A 54 -9.96 -20.90 14.86
CA THR A 54 -11.22 -21.01 15.59
C THR A 54 -11.25 -22.29 16.42
N ASP A 55 -12.03 -22.30 17.50
CA ASP A 55 -12.22 -23.50 18.33
C ASP A 55 -13.21 -24.51 17.72
N LEU A 56 -13.87 -24.13 16.62
CA LEU A 56 -14.72 -25.02 15.86
C LEU A 56 -13.88 -25.92 14.94
N GLY A 57 -13.85 -27.22 15.24
CA GLY A 57 -13.04 -28.18 14.51
C GLY A 57 -13.48 -29.63 14.69
N PRO A 58 -13.04 -30.54 13.80
CA PRO A 58 -13.24 -31.97 14.02
C PRO A 58 -12.66 -32.34 15.40
N PHE A 59 -13.53 -32.91 16.25
CA PHE A 59 -13.21 -33.33 17.62
C PHE A 59 -12.94 -32.20 18.63
N GLY A 60 -13.46 -30.98 18.41
CA GLY A 60 -13.37 -29.88 19.38
C GLY A 60 -11.95 -29.35 19.58
N ARG A 61 -11.12 -29.40 18.52
CA ARG A 61 -9.77 -28.84 18.50
C ARG A 61 -9.77 -27.54 17.73
N THR A 62 -8.86 -26.63 18.10
CA THR A 62 -8.57 -25.42 17.33
C THR A 62 -8.26 -25.80 15.87
N SER A 63 -9.10 -25.34 14.95
CA SER A 63 -8.92 -25.51 13.52
C SER A 63 -8.39 -24.23 12.90
N VAL A 64 -7.54 -24.41 11.89
CA VAL A 64 -7.07 -23.33 11.04
C VAL A 64 -7.82 -23.40 9.72
N LEU A 65 -8.50 -22.31 9.39
CA LEU A 65 -9.31 -22.18 8.20
C LEU A 65 -8.67 -21.15 7.27
N GLY A 66 -8.55 -21.50 5.99
CA GLY A 66 -8.38 -20.52 4.93
C GLY A 66 -9.76 -20.04 4.50
N VAL A 67 -9.94 -18.73 4.39
CA VAL A 67 -11.22 -18.09 4.08
C VAL A 67 -11.05 -17.22 2.87
N LEU A 68 -11.94 -17.39 1.90
CA LEU A 68 -12.10 -16.48 0.78
C LEU A 68 -13.31 -15.60 1.06
N ARG A 69 -13.10 -14.29 1.22
CA ARG A 69 -14.17 -13.31 1.37
C ARG A 69 -14.32 -12.48 0.10
N GLU A 70 -15.53 -12.41 -0.43
CA GLU A 70 -15.87 -11.50 -1.53
C GLU A 70 -16.61 -10.30 -0.94
N THR A 71 -15.97 -9.14 -0.94
CA THR A 71 -16.55 -7.96 -0.27
C THR A 71 -17.80 -7.41 -0.97
N TRP A 72 -18.04 -7.81 -2.23
CA TRP A 72 -19.12 -7.30 -3.07
C TRP A 72 -20.46 -8.02 -2.86
N PHE A 73 -20.44 -9.30 -2.48
CA PHE A 73 -21.65 -10.13 -2.37
C PHE A 73 -22.00 -10.50 -0.92
N GLY A 74 -21.22 -9.98 0.04
CA GLY A 74 -21.40 -10.26 1.46
C GLY A 74 -21.17 -11.73 1.82
N ASP A 75 -21.56 -12.10 3.04
CA ASP A 75 -21.24 -13.41 3.62
C ASP A 75 -21.78 -14.61 2.83
N GLN A 76 -22.75 -14.44 1.92
CA GLN A 76 -23.32 -15.55 1.14
C GLN A 76 -22.37 -16.11 0.07
N SER A 77 -21.34 -15.36 -0.32
CA SER A 77 -20.37 -15.79 -1.32
C SER A 77 -19.09 -16.35 -0.71
N ASN A 78 -18.90 -16.12 0.59
CA ASN A 78 -17.66 -16.47 1.28
C ASN A 78 -17.49 -17.99 1.39
N GLN A 79 -16.25 -18.42 1.20
CA GLN A 79 -15.86 -19.84 1.20
C GLN A 79 -14.81 -20.09 2.27
N TRP A 80 -14.75 -21.31 2.77
CA TRP A 80 -13.76 -21.73 3.75
C TRP A 80 -13.19 -23.11 3.41
N ILE A 81 -11.96 -23.34 3.85
CA ILE A 81 -11.19 -24.57 3.65
C ILE A 81 -10.45 -24.88 4.95
N VAL A 82 -10.53 -26.11 5.44
CA VAL A 82 -9.79 -26.57 6.63
C VAL A 82 -8.37 -26.96 6.26
N PHE A 83 -7.40 -26.50 7.04
CA PHE A 83 -5.99 -26.87 6.89
C PHE A 83 -5.46 -27.64 8.10
N PRO A 84 -4.48 -28.53 7.91
CA PRO A 84 -3.90 -29.32 9.00
C PRO A 84 -3.10 -28.47 10.00
N ASN A 85 -2.63 -27.28 9.60
CA ASN A 85 -1.90 -26.34 10.44
C ASN A 85 -1.85 -24.93 9.83
N LEU A 86 -1.36 -23.97 10.62
CA LEU A 86 -1.22 -22.56 10.23
C LEU A 86 -0.35 -22.37 8.98
N GLN A 87 0.78 -23.06 8.88
CA GLN A 87 1.71 -22.88 7.77
C GLN A 87 1.10 -23.32 6.42
N ALA A 88 0.32 -24.39 6.41
CA ALA A 88 -0.41 -24.84 5.22
C ALA A 88 -1.46 -23.81 4.77
N ALA A 89 -2.21 -23.23 5.72
CA ALA A 89 -3.19 -22.19 5.40
C ALA A 89 -2.53 -20.89 4.89
N LEU A 90 -1.40 -20.48 5.48
CA LEU A 90 -0.61 -19.34 5.02
C LEU A 90 -0.08 -19.57 3.59
N ALA A 91 0.48 -20.75 3.33
CA ALA A 91 0.96 -21.12 2.00
C ALA A 91 -0.17 -21.12 0.96
N TRP A 92 -1.36 -21.61 1.33
CA TRP A 92 -2.55 -21.56 0.48
C TRP A 92 -2.99 -20.13 0.19
N SER A 93 -3.11 -19.27 1.20
CA SER A 93 -3.55 -17.87 1.04
C SER A 93 -2.60 -17.11 0.11
N ARG A 94 -1.28 -17.22 0.34
CA ARG A 94 -0.27 -16.60 -0.52
C ARG A 94 -0.28 -17.16 -1.94
N SER A 95 -0.39 -18.47 -2.10
CA SER A 95 -0.46 -19.10 -3.43
C SER A 95 -1.71 -18.69 -4.19
N THR A 96 -2.83 -18.51 -3.51
CA THR A 96 -4.09 -18.07 -4.11
C THR A 96 -3.97 -16.65 -4.66
N VAL A 97 -3.48 -15.70 -3.86
CA VAL A 97 -3.27 -14.31 -4.32
C VAL A 97 -2.21 -14.25 -5.42
N ALA A 98 -1.12 -15.01 -5.28
CA ALA A 98 -0.09 -15.11 -6.32
C ALA A 98 -0.65 -15.62 -7.66
N GLN A 99 -1.53 -16.62 -7.62
CA GLN A 99 -2.18 -17.17 -8.79
C GLN A 99 -3.10 -16.13 -9.43
N TRP A 100 -3.98 -15.49 -8.65
CA TRP A 100 -4.86 -14.43 -9.18
C TRP A 100 -4.08 -13.33 -9.87
N LEU A 101 -3.01 -12.86 -9.23
CA LEU A 101 -2.18 -11.81 -9.79
C LEU A 101 -1.51 -12.25 -11.11
N ARG A 102 -1.04 -13.50 -11.23
CA ARG A 102 -0.35 -13.99 -12.44
C ARG A 102 -1.29 -14.37 -13.58
N GLU A 103 -2.45 -14.91 -13.28
CA GLU A 103 -3.31 -15.54 -14.28
C GLU A 103 -4.41 -14.61 -14.79
N HIS A 104 -4.89 -13.65 -14.00
CA HIS A 104 -6.18 -13.01 -14.34
C HIS A 104 -6.11 -11.97 -15.45
N ASN A 105 -4.98 -11.30 -15.73
CA ASN A 105 -5.04 -10.13 -16.62
C ASN A 105 -3.79 -9.81 -17.46
N GLY A 106 -2.72 -10.61 -17.39
CA GLY A 106 -1.47 -10.28 -18.08
C GLY A 106 -0.89 -8.92 -17.68
N THR A 107 0.10 -8.44 -18.43
CA THR A 107 0.71 -7.13 -18.18
C THR A 107 -0.13 -6.01 -18.79
N TYR A 108 -0.59 -5.06 -17.97
CA TYR A 108 -1.34 -3.90 -18.44
C TYR A 108 -1.25 -2.74 -17.45
N SER A 109 -1.59 -1.54 -17.92
CA SER A 109 -1.68 -0.35 -17.09
C SER A 109 -2.85 0.53 -17.53
N ASN A 110 -3.74 0.87 -16.59
CA ASN A 110 -4.89 1.75 -16.82
C ASN A 110 -5.10 2.69 -15.63
N GLN A 111 -6.21 3.44 -15.66
CA GLN A 111 -6.53 4.45 -14.64
C GLN A 111 -6.79 3.89 -13.22
N HIS A 112 -7.12 2.61 -13.08
CA HIS A 112 -7.46 1.98 -11.80
C HIS A 112 -6.35 1.07 -11.30
N PHE A 113 -5.78 0.27 -12.21
CA PHE A 113 -4.78 -0.74 -11.87
C PHE A 113 -3.61 -0.68 -12.84
N ALA A 114 -2.44 -1.01 -12.32
CA ALA A 114 -1.28 -1.35 -13.13
C ALA A 114 -0.72 -2.69 -12.68
N VAL A 115 -0.42 -3.56 -13.63
CA VAL A 115 -0.02 -4.93 -13.38
C VAL A 115 1.13 -5.29 -14.29
N TRP A 116 2.19 -5.85 -13.70
CA TRP A 116 3.36 -6.32 -14.41
C TRP A 116 3.80 -7.67 -13.89
N HIS A 117 4.40 -8.46 -14.77
CA HIS A 117 4.91 -9.77 -14.44
C HIS A 117 6.34 -9.91 -14.96
N GLY A 118 7.18 -10.57 -14.17
CA GLY A 118 8.40 -11.16 -14.68
C GLY A 118 8.11 -12.42 -15.49
N THR A 119 9.15 -12.99 -16.07
CA THR A 119 9.04 -14.20 -16.89
C THR A 119 8.56 -15.43 -16.14
N THR A 120 8.76 -15.53 -14.81
CA THR A 120 8.29 -16.72 -14.05
C THR A 120 8.06 -16.51 -12.56
N TRP A 121 8.80 -15.62 -11.90
CA TRP A 121 8.97 -15.70 -10.45
C TRP A 121 8.56 -14.43 -9.70
N TRP A 122 8.10 -13.38 -10.37
CA TRP A 122 7.57 -12.21 -9.69
C TRP A 122 6.41 -11.57 -10.45
N SER A 123 5.52 -10.91 -9.70
CA SER A 123 4.44 -10.09 -10.23
C SER A 123 4.18 -8.90 -9.32
N VAL A 124 3.76 -7.78 -9.90
CA VAL A 124 3.38 -6.57 -9.18
C VAL A 124 2.01 -6.11 -9.65
N GLU A 125 1.17 -5.69 -8.72
CA GLU A 125 -0.03 -4.92 -8.98
C GLU A 125 -0.05 -3.65 -8.14
N ILE A 126 -0.50 -2.56 -8.74
CA ILE A 126 -0.77 -1.29 -8.07
C ILE A 126 -2.26 -0.98 -8.23
N ASP A 127 -3.01 -0.99 -7.12
CA ASP A 127 -4.32 -0.35 -7.02
C ASP A 127 -4.09 1.15 -6.85
N ARG A 128 -4.31 1.92 -7.91
CA ARG A 128 -4.02 3.36 -7.95
C ARG A 128 -4.99 4.20 -7.11
N TYR A 129 -6.20 3.68 -6.84
CA TYR A 129 -7.19 4.39 -6.04
C TYR A 129 -6.83 4.33 -4.57
N ARG A 130 -6.48 3.14 -4.09
CA ARG A 130 -6.05 2.91 -2.71
C ARG A 130 -4.58 3.27 -2.49
N GLN A 131 -3.79 3.33 -3.56
CA GLN A 131 -2.32 3.37 -3.49
C GLN A 131 -1.78 2.13 -2.76
N ARG A 132 -2.28 0.97 -3.18
CA ARG A 132 -1.87 -0.33 -2.65
C ARG A 132 -1.00 -1.07 -3.65
N TYR A 133 0.15 -1.50 -3.20
CA TYR A 133 1.22 -2.14 -3.95
C TYR A 133 1.29 -3.59 -3.50
N THR A 134 0.90 -4.50 -4.38
CA THR A 134 0.93 -5.93 -4.13
C THR A 134 2.10 -6.53 -4.91
N VAL A 135 3.07 -7.09 -4.20
CA VAL A 135 4.27 -7.71 -4.77
C VAL A 135 4.28 -9.19 -4.45
N VAL A 136 4.46 -10.01 -5.47
CA VAL A 136 4.53 -11.47 -5.36
C VAL A 136 5.90 -11.91 -5.85
N VAL A 137 6.58 -12.77 -5.09
CA VAL A 137 7.92 -13.30 -5.42
C VAL A 137 8.00 -14.80 -5.11
N GLY A 138 8.65 -15.57 -5.98
CA GLY A 138 8.87 -17.01 -5.83
C GLY A 138 7.73 -17.88 -6.38
N LEU A 139 7.87 -19.20 -6.32
CA LEU A 139 6.87 -20.17 -6.76
C LEU A 139 6.30 -20.93 -5.56
N ALA A 140 5.14 -21.57 -5.72
CA ALA A 140 4.60 -22.44 -4.69
C ALA A 140 5.46 -23.72 -4.56
N PRO A 141 5.64 -24.28 -3.34
CA PRO A 141 5.24 -23.79 -2.02
C PRO A 141 6.37 -22.96 -1.36
N GLY A 142 6.48 -21.69 -1.72
CA GLY A 142 7.46 -20.77 -1.15
C GLY A 142 7.24 -19.32 -1.59
N VAL A 143 6.04 -19.02 -2.07
CA VAL A 143 5.71 -17.71 -2.61
C VAL A 143 5.55 -16.70 -1.48
N MET A 144 6.26 -15.59 -1.60
CA MET A 144 6.08 -14.39 -0.80
C MET A 144 5.01 -13.53 -1.47
N VAL A 145 4.08 -13.01 -0.67
CA VAL A 145 3.13 -11.99 -1.10
C VAL A 145 3.17 -10.88 -0.07
N GLU A 146 3.46 -9.67 -0.52
CA GLU A 146 3.38 -8.47 0.28
C GLU A 146 2.29 -7.56 -0.29
N CYS A 147 1.41 -7.06 0.57
CA CYS A 147 0.47 -5.99 0.24
C CYS A 147 0.82 -4.75 1.07
N TYR A 148 1.18 -3.66 0.41
CA TYR A 148 1.61 -2.43 1.04
C TYR A 148 0.71 -1.27 0.65
N ASP A 149 0.06 -0.62 1.62
CA ASP A 149 -0.88 0.48 1.39
C ASP A 149 -0.21 1.81 1.77
N SER A 150 0.40 2.48 0.77
CA SER A 150 1.25 3.65 1.02
C SER A 150 0.46 4.85 1.54
N LYS A 151 -0.82 4.94 1.18
CA LYS A 151 -1.74 5.98 1.66
C LYS A 151 -2.22 5.71 3.09
N ALA A 152 -2.41 4.45 3.46
CA ALA A 152 -2.80 4.10 4.83
C ALA A 152 -1.66 4.29 5.85
N GLU A 153 -0.40 4.13 5.44
CA GLU A 153 0.75 4.30 6.36
C GLU A 153 0.92 5.75 6.83
N MET A 154 0.73 6.72 5.93
CA MET A 154 0.77 8.14 6.28
C MET A 154 -0.54 8.81 5.85
N PRO A 155 -1.56 8.85 6.74
CA PRO A 155 -2.84 9.47 6.44
C PRO A 155 -2.75 11.00 6.58
N ASP A 156 -1.84 11.62 5.83
CA ASP A 156 -1.85 13.07 5.64
C ASP A 156 -2.70 13.40 4.41
N ALA A 157 -3.88 13.97 4.65
CA ALA A 157 -4.82 14.36 3.59
C ALA A 157 -4.27 15.42 2.62
N HIS A 158 -3.17 16.09 3.00
CA HIS A 158 -2.51 17.11 2.20
C HIS A 158 -1.19 16.63 1.58
N GLU A 159 -0.79 15.37 1.79
CA GLU A 159 0.42 14.84 1.15
C GLU A 159 0.25 14.87 -0.39
N PRO A 160 1.20 15.48 -1.12
CA PRO A 160 1.20 15.40 -2.57
C PRO A 160 1.27 13.95 -3.05
N ARG A 161 0.39 13.60 -3.98
CA ARG A 161 0.27 12.24 -4.54
C ARG A 161 1.60 11.62 -4.97
N ALA A 162 2.52 12.42 -5.53
CA ALA A 162 3.83 11.95 -5.97
C ALA A 162 4.66 11.34 -4.81
N LEU A 163 4.55 11.88 -3.60
CA LEU A 163 5.25 11.33 -2.42
C LEU A 163 4.61 10.03 -1.96
N THR A 164 3.28 9.95 -1.95
CA THR A 164 2.55 8.71 -1.63
C THR A 164 2.87 7.60 -2.64
N GLU A 165 2.95 7.94 -3.92
CA GLU A 165 3.33 7.00 -4.99
C GLU A 165 4.80 6.59 -4.87
N ALA A 166 5.72 7.53 -4.63
CA ALA A 166 7.14 7.23 -4.48
C ALA A 166 7.42 6.28 -3.31
N ARG A 167 6.67 6.40 -2.22
CA ARG A 167 6.76 5.49 -1.07
C ARG A 167 6.35 4.06 -1.45
N GLY A 168 5.25 3.91 -2.19
CA GLY A 168 4.82 2.61 -2.71
C GLY A 168 5.82 1.99 -3.67
N TRP A 169 6.35 2.79 -4.59
CA TRP A 169 7.41 2.36 -5.50
C TRP A 169 8.70 1.97 -4.78
N ALA A 170 9.09 2.68 -3.72
CA ALA A 170 10.24 2.30 -2.91
C ALA A 170 10.06 0.90 -2.31
N ARG A 171 8.84 0.54 -1.85
CA ARG A 171 8.54 -0.81 -1.38
C ARG A 171 8.62 -1.85 -2.50
N VAL A 172 8.18 -1.51 -3.71
CA VAL A 172 8.33 -2.40 -4.88
C VAL A 172 9.81 -2.65 -5.19
N VAL A 173 10.64 -1.60 -5.21
CA VAL A 173 12.09 -1.71 -5.44
C VAL A 173 12.76 -2.56 -4.36
N GLU A 174 12.37 -2.38 -3.09
CA GLU A 174 12.93 -3.15 -1.98
C GLU A 174 12.63 -4.66 -2.09
N LEU A 175 11.42 -5.00 -2.55
CA LEU A 175 10.94 -6.38 -2.54
C LEU A 175 11.27 -7.17 -3.81
N LEU A 176 11.44 -6.49 -4.96
CA LEU A 176 11.69 -7.18 -6.22
C LEU A 176 13.13 -7.71 -6.29
N PRO A 177 13.32 -9.00 -6.60
CA PRO A 177 14.66 -9.57 -6.79
C PRO A 177 15.36 -9.21 -8.11
N VAL A 178 14.82 -8.25 -8.87
CA VAL A 178 15.40 -7.76 -10.12
C VAL A 178 15.63 -6.26 -10.07
N GLY A 179 16.71 -5.83 -10.72
CA GLY A 179 17.02 -4.43 -10.94
C GLY A 179 16.04 -3.76 -11.91
N ARG A 180 16.10 -2.44 -11.90
CA ARG A 180 15.28 -1.55 -12.73
C ARG A 180 15.41 -1.87 -14.24
N GLU A 181 16.58 -2.32 -14.66
CA GLU A 181 16.95 -2.68 -16.03
C GLU A 181 16.20 -3.87 -16.60
N ASP A 182 15.70 -4.76 -15.73
CA ASP A 182 14.97 -5.98 -16.12
C ASP A 182 13.45 -5.79 -16.09
N TRP A 183 12.98 -4.60 -15.69
CA TRP A 183 11.56 -4.31 -15.61
C TRP A 183 10.93 -4.13 -17.00
N PRO A 184 9.66 -4.54 -17.20
CA PRO A 184 8.92 -4.17 -18.39
C PRO A 184 8.92 -2.65 -18.56
N TRP A 185 9.08 -2.18 -19.81
CA TRP A 185 9.22 -0.76 -20.11
C TRP A 185 8.10 0.11 -19.52
N GLY A 186 6.85 -0.38 -19.49
CA GLY A 186 5.73 0.35 -18.88
C GLY A 186 5.90 0.57 -17.38
N MET A 187 6.39 -0.44 -16.65
CA MET A 187 6.67 -0.36 -15.21
C MET A 187 7.82 0.62 -14.94
N ALA A 188 8.88 0.46 -15.72
CA ALA A 188 10.05 1.31 -15.74
C ALA A 188 9.70 2.79 -15.94
N ASN A 189 8.86 3.09 -16.92
CA ASN A 189 8.45 4.45 -17.26
C ASN A 189 7.56 5.08 -16.17
N GLU A 190 6.65 4.30 -15.57
CA GLU A 190 5.83 4.82 -14.47
C GLU A 190 6.63 5.16 -13.22
N HIS A 191 7.60 4.32 -12.88
CA HIS A 191 8.53 4.60 -11.78
C HIS A 191 9.30 5.92 -12.01
N ASP A 192 9.84 6.13 -13.22
CA ASP A 192 10.58 7.36 -13.55
C ASP A 192 9.70 8.60 -13.52
N GLN A 193 8.43 8.49 -13.96
CA GLN A 193 7.49 9.61 -13.88
C GLN A 193 7.23 10.04 -12.44
N VAL A 194 7.13 9.08 -11.51
CA VAL A 194 6.97 9.38 -10.08
C VAL A 194 8.23 10.04 -9.52
N LEU A 195 9.42 9.55 -9.86
CA LEU A 195 10.68 10.17 -9.43
C LEU A 195 10.79 11.62 -9.94
N ALA A 196 10.52 11.86 -11.22
CA ALA A 196 10.53 13.19 -11.81
C ALA A 196 9.51 14.13 -11.15
N ALA A 197 8.33 13.61 -10.77
CA ALA A 197 7.32 14.39 -10.05
C ALA A 197 7.77 14.76 -8.62
N VAL A 198 8.47 13.87 -7.93
CA VAL A 198 9.05 14.15 -6.60
C VAL A 198 10.18 15.18 -6.71
N GLU A 199 11.05 15.08 -7.70
CA GLU A 199 12.11 16.05 -7.96
C GLU A 199 11.54 17.44 -8.24
N ALA A 200 10.53 17.54 -9.12
CA ALA A 200 9.86 18.80 -9.42
C ALA A 200 9.20 19.42 -8.18
N LEU A 201 8.52 18.60 -7.36
CA LEU A 201 7.91 19.06 -6.12
C LEU A 201 8.95 19.56 -5.11
N THR A 202 10.10 18.90 -5.04
CA THR A 202 11.19 19.30 -4.15
C THR A 202 11.78 20.64 -4.59
N ALA A 203 12.03 20.81 -5.88
CA ALA A 203 12.50 22.08 -6.45
C ALA A 203 11.51 23.24 -6.20
N GLU A 204 10.20 23.00 -6.38
CA GLU A 204 9.17 24.01 -6.10
C GLU A 204 9.15 24.41 -4.62
N ARG A 205 9.28 23.44 -3.70
CA ARG A 205 9.32 23.72 -2.25
C ARG A 205 10.56 24.51 -1.85
N GLU A 206 11.71 24.22 -2.45
CA GLU A 206 12.95 24.96 -2.22
C GLU A 206 12.84 26.41 -2.70
N GLU A 207 12.28 26.63 -3.89
CA GLU A 207 12.02 27.97 -4.43
C GLU A 207 11.05 28.76 -3.53
N GLN A 208 9.97 28.14 -3.08
CA GLN A 208 9.00 28.74 -2.17
C GLN A 208 9.63 29.10 -0.82
N ALA A 209 10.44 28.20 -0.25
CA ALA A 209 11.16 28.45 1.00
C ALA A 209 12.15 29.61 0.87
N ALA A 210 12.90 29.68 -0.24
CA ALA A 210 13.81 30.80 -0.51
C ALA A 210 13.06 32.13 -0.61
N ALA A 211 11.97 32.16 -1.38
CA ALA A 211 11.13 33.36 -1.53
C ALA A 211 10.49 33.79 -0.19
N GLU A 212 10.07 32.84 0.65
CA GLU A 212 9.54 33.14 1.98
C GLU A 212 10.62 33.72 2.91
N GLN A 213 11.84 33.17 2.85
CA GLN A 213 12.96 33.68 3.63
C GLN A 213 13.33 35.12 3.22
N GLU A 214 13.34 35.42 1.91
CA GLU A 214 13.54 36.78 1.41
C GLU A 214 12.45 37.75 1.89
N ARG A 215 11.17 37.33 1.83
CA ARG A 215 10.04 38.13 2.35
C ARG A 215 10.17 38.39 3.85
N LYS A 216 10.54 37.38 4.63
CA LYS A 216 10.78 37.51 6.07
C LYS A 216 11.95 38.46 6.36
N ALA A 217 13.04 38.37 5.61
CA ALA A 217 14.19 39.26 5.73
C ALA A 217 13.84 40.71 5.38
N ALA A 218 13.09 40.93 4.30
CA ALA A 218 12.62 42.25 3.88
C ALA A 218 11.66 42.87 4.91
N ALA A 219 10.73 42.08 5.45
CA ALA A 219 9.81 42.52 6.51
C ALA A 219 10.57 42.89 7.80
N ALA A 220 11.57 42.10 8.20
CA ALA A 220 12.42 42.40 9.34
C ALA A 220 13.23 43.69 9.12
N ALA A 221 13.81 43.88 7.93
CA ALA A 221 14.54 45.09 7.58
C ALA A 221 13.64 46.34 7.60
N ALA A 222 12.42 46.23 7.08
CA ALA A 222 11.43 47.30 7.11
C ALA A 222 11.00 47.65 8.55
N ALA A 223 10.80 46.65 9.41
CA ALA A 223 10.48 46.85 10.82
C ALA A 223 11.62 47.56 11.57
N ILE A 224 12.88 47.18 11.32
CA ILE A 224 14.06 47.86 11.87
C ILE A 224 14.13 49.31 11.38
N ALA A 225 13.88 49.56 10.09
CA ALA A 225 13.86 50.91 9.52
C ALA A 225 12.78 51.79 10.15
N ALA A 226 11.57 51.23 10.38
CA ALA A 226 10.47 51.92 11.04
C ALA A 226 10.73 52.19 12.54
N ALA A 227 11.50 51.32 13.21
CA ALA A 227 11.86 51.46 14.62
C ALA A 227 13.04 52.44 14.86
N ARG A 228 13.71 52.95 13.82
CA ARG A 228 14.77 53.95 13.99
C ARG A 228 14.18 55.21 14.64
N PRO A 229 14.71 55.69 15.78
CA PRO A 229 14.18 56.88 16.43
C PRO A 229 14.29 58.05 15.46
N THR A 230 13.14 58.59 15.06
CA THR A 230 13.09 59.80 14.26
C THR A 230 13.82 60.89 15.06
N ARG A 231 14.69 61.64 14.38
CA ARG A 231 15.60 62.66 14.95
C ARG A 231 14.91 63.71 15.84
N TRP A 232 13.57 63.72 15.92
CA TRP A 232 12.81 64.52 16.87
C TRP A 232 13.07 64.13 18.33
N TRP A 233 13.30 62.85 18.67
CA TRP A 233 13.64 62.48 20.06
C TRP A 233 15.00 63.04 20.49
N ALA A 234 16.01 62.97 19.61
CA ALA A 234 17.30 63.59 19.85
C ALA A 234 17.22 65.12 19.92
N ARG A 235 16.37 65.75 19.09
CA ARG A 235 16.10 67.20 19.13
C ARG A 235 15.31 67.62 20.37
N LEU A 236 14.34 66.82 20.81
CA LEU A 236 13.54 67.04 22.00
C LEU A 236 14.42 66.93 23.26
N TRP A 237 15.27 65.92 23.34
CA TRP A 237 16.24 65.79 24.42
C TRP A 237 17.23 66.95 24.43
N ALA A 238 17.76 67.35 23.27
CA ALA A 238 18.62 68.52 23.17
C ALA A 238 17.92 69.81 23.64
N TRP A 239 16.64 69.98 23.31
CA TRP A 239 15.83 71.13 23.75
C TRP A 239 15.56 71.12 25.26
N ILE A 240 15.22 69.95 25.82
CA ILE A 240 15.01 69.77 27.27
C ILE A 240 16.31 70.01 28.05
N THR A 241 17.47 69.57 27.55
CA THR A 241 18.76 69.86 28.18
C THR A 241 19.15 71.33 28.09
N ALA A 242 18.89 71.99 26.96
CA ALA A 242 19.17 73.42 26.79
C ALA A 242 18.29 74.29 27.70
N ALA A 243 17.03 73.91 27.92
CA ALA A 243 16.09 74.63 28.79
C ALA A 243 16.40 74.48 30.29
N ARG A 244 17.25 73.53 30.70
CA ARG A 244 17.68 73.34 32.10
C ARG A 244 18.95 74.11 32.47
N THR A 245 19.68 74.60 31.48
CA THR A 245 20.96 75.32 31.65
C THR A 245 20.85 76.84 31.46
N ALA A 246 19.64 77.36 31.20
CA ALA A 246 19.31 78.77 31.16
C ALA A 246 18.52 79.16 32.42
#